data_AF-A0A2E7JZD4-F1
#
_entry.id   AF-A0A2E7JZD4-F1
#
_cell.length_a   1.000
_cell.length_b   1.000
_cell.length_c   1.000
_cell.angle_alpha   90.00
_cell.angle_beta   90.00
_cell.angle_gamma   90.00
#
_symmetry.space_group_name_H-M   'P 1'
#
loop_
_entity.id
_entity.type
_entity.pdbx_description
1 polymer ?
#
loop_
_entity_poly.entity_id
_entity_poly.type
_entity_poly.pdbx_seq_one_letter_code
_entity_poly.pdbx_strand_id
1 'polypeptide(L)'
;MNKAYLLIICLLLTSFTGCIETEDSDSETVNNVEEIIDETNNTVDETNNTVDETNNTVDETNNTVDETNNTVDETNNTVDETNNTVDDTNNTEDDNLIYFQPENRDELKTAVDEWIAEPDTANSTYGHISTWDTSLITDMSELFYDRWTFNYDISEWDTSSVTNMSLMFFYAEDFNQDISNWDVSSVNDMSYMFEIARSFNQDISNWDVSSVTTMKGMFPYTDFNHDISDWDVANVSDMSNMFYSADNFNQDISDWDVSNVVDMKYMFFSADSFNQNISSWDVSSVTSMDYMFDNTDDLSDDNKCAIHSSFSSNDYWPYDWEEYCPSEYFQPENRDELKTAVDEWIADPDSANSSYGHISTWDTSLITDMSELFYYNQTFNDDISSWDVSSVTTTEKMFKFAEDFNQDLSGWDVSNVVYMNEMFYYATDFNQDIESWDVSSVTDMEGMFFAATDFNQDLVSWDISKVTDTNGMFYAATSFNGDISHWDTSSVTKLNSMFYAASSFNQDISGWDVSNVDDWYGMNSMFYGAENFNQDISQWDVSNVNNMYGMFYNARNFNQDLSNWDVSGSTNLNDMFEGTDDLSDSNKCEIHNSFSSNDNWNYDWDEYCSDD
;
A
#
# COMPACT_ATOMS: atom_id res chain seq x y z
N MET A 1 1.78 -38.29 -10.51
CA MET A 1 2.08 -39.13 -9.33
C MET A 1 3.59 -39.15 -9.10
N ASN A 2 4.08 -38.23 -8.27
CA ASN A 2 5.51 -38.03 -8.07
C ASN A 2 5.86 -38.00 -6.57
N LYS A 3 7.02 -38.53 -6.23
CA LYS A 3 7.51 -38.85 -4.87
C LYS A 3 7.86 -37.63 -4.00
N ALA A 4 7.27 -36.47 -4.26
CA ALA A 4 7.31 -35.29 -3.39
C ALA A 4 6.13 -35.26 -2.38
N TYR A 5 5.13 -36.14 -2.56
CA TYR A 5 3.84 -36.09 -1.86
C TYR A 5 3.77 -36.77 -0.47
N LEU A 6 4.89 -37.07 0.20
CA LEU A 6 4.84 -37.82 1.47
C LEU A 6 5.86 -37.39 2.54
N LEU A 7 6.44 -36.19 2.45
CA LEU A 7 7.36 -35.67 3.47
C LEU A 7 6.92 -34.38 4.16
N ILE A 8 5.71 -33.89 3.86
CA ILE A 8 5.10 -32.71 4.50
C ILE A 8 3.71 -33.11 5.05
N ILE A 9 3.69 -34.13 5.91
CA ILE A 9 2.56 -34.46 6.81
C ILE A 9 3.16 -34.86 8.18
N CYS A 10 4.12 -34.09 8.67
CA CYS A 10 4.71 -34.37 9.99
C CYS A 10 5.29 -33.14 10.72
N LEU A 11 4.84 -31.92 10.41
CA LEU A 11 5.38 -30.70 11.05
C LEU A 11 4.36 -29.76 11.69
N LEU A 12 3.07 -30.06 11.75
CA LEU A 12 2.10 -29.18 12.43
C LEU A 12 1.05 -29.95 13.25
N LEU A 13 1.50 -30.88 14.08
CA LEU A 13 0.75 -31.33 15.25
C LEU A 13 1.75 -31.67 16.37
N THR A 14 1.88 -30.75 17.33
CA THR A 14 2.01 -30.95 18.79
C THR A 14 2.94 -29.93 19.46
N SER A 15 2.33 -29.17 20.36
CA SER A 15 2.97 -28.48 21.47
C SER A 15 3.52 -29.48 22.51
N PHE A 16 4.48 -29.01 23.30
CA PHE A 16 5.08 -29.58 24.53
C PHE A 16 6.36 -30.45 24.45
N THR A 17 7.42 -29.83 24.99
CA THR A 17 8.54 -30.38 25.80
C THR A 17 9.67 -31.19 25.16
N GLY A 18 10.85 -30.55 25.12
CA GLY A 18 12.09 -31.11 25.67
C GLY A 18 12.98 -31.91 24.72
N CYS A 19 13.87 -31.21 24.00
CA CYS A 19 15.00 -31.85 23.30
C CYS A 19 16.25 -31.85 24.19
N ILE A 20 16.74 -33.06 24.48
CA ILE A 20 18.07 -33.36 25.03
C ILE A 20 18.96 -33.75 23.85
N GLU A 21 20.16 -33.16 23.80
CA GLU A 21 21.25 -33.45 22.86
C GLU A 21 21.74 -34.90 22.91
N THR A 22 22.29 -35.39 21.79
CA THR A 22 23.52 -36.20 21.79
C THR A 22 24.32 -36.03 20.49
N GLU A 23 25.63 -35.81 20.68
CA GLU A 23 26.74 -35.75 19.71
C GLU A 23 27.04 -37.08 18.99
N ASP A 24 27.68 -37.00 17.83
CA ASP A 24 28.88 -37.75 17.36
C ASP A 24 29.08 -37.42 15.85
N SER A 25 30.02 -36.58 15.45
CA SER A 25 31.49 -36.72 15.32
C SER A 25 31.97 -37.42 14.03
N ASP A 26 33.04 -36.81 13.47
CA ASP A 26 33.99 -37.24 12.43
C ASP A 26 33.64 -36.88 10.96
N SER A 27 34.22 -35.80 10.38
CA SER A 27 35.65 -35.55 10.02
C SER A 27 35.98 -36.00 8.58
N GLU A 28 36.15 -35.06 7.64
CA GLU A 28 37.44 -34.86 6.93
C GLU A 28 37.47 -33.57 6.06
N THR A 29 38.46 -32.74 6.42
CA THR A 29 39.11 -31.56 5.84
C THR A 29 39.12 -31.32 4.31
N VAL A 30 38.89 -30.05 3.91
CA VAL A 30 39.70 -29.31 2.91
C VAL A 30 39.84 -27.84 3.34
N ASN A 31 41.07 -27.32 3.27
CA ASN A 31 41.51 -26.00 3.73
C ASN A 31 41.33 -24.86 2.70
N ASN A 32 41.22 -23.64 3.26
CA ASN A 32 41.49 -22.29 2.73
C ASN A 32 40.43 -21.71 1.78
N VAL A 33 39.87 -20.52 1.97
CA VAL A 33 40.48 -19.21 2.31
C VAL A 33 39.44 -18.29 3.00
N GLU A 34 39.91 -17.58 4.03
CA GLU A 34 39.49 -16.28 4.62
C GLU A 34 38.11 -15.69 4.27
N GLU A 35 37.23 -15.56 5.27
CA GLU A 35 36.88 -14.27 5.90
C GLU A 35 36.02 -14.52 7.16
N ILE A 36 36.39 -13.86 8.26
CA ILE A 36 35.68 -13.86 9.54
C ILE A 36 34.83 -12.59 9.54
N ILE A 37 33.50 -12.72 9.54
CA ILE A 37 32.59 -11.71 10.06
C ILE A 37 32.03 -12.31 11.34
N ASP A 38 32.51 -11.79 12.46
CA ASP A 38 31.99 -12.01 13.80
C ASP A 38 30.94 -10.94 14.08
N GLU A 39 29.72 -11.37 14.38
CA GLU A 39 28.68 -10.54 14.97
C GLU A 39 29.16 -10.02 16.31
N THR A 40 29.15 -8.69 16.50
CA THR A 40 28.67 -7.98 17.70
C THR A 40 29.26 -6.56 17.71
N ASN A 41 28.42 -5.57 17.45
CA ASN A 41 28.50 -4.23 18.05
C ASN A 41 27.23 -3.44 17.72
N ASN A 42 26.15 -3.79 18.42
CA ASN A 42 25.10 -2.83 18.75
C ASN A 42 25.32 -2.46 20.22
N THR A 43 25.76 -1.24 20.49
CA THR A 43 25.80 -0.67 21.84
C THR A 43 25.23 0.73 21.80
N VAL A 44 23.95 0.82 22.13
CA VAL A 44 23.33 1.96 22.80
C VAL A 44 24.01 2.11 24.17
N ASP A 45 24.56 3.27 24.47
CA ASP A 45 24.90 3.68 25.84
C ASP A 45 24.22 5.02 26.11
N GLU A 46 23.04 4.91 26.72
CA GLU A 46 22.39 5.94 27.50
C GLU A 46 23.21 6.25 28.75
N THR A 47 23.93 7.36 28.77
CA THR A 47 24.39 7.94 30.03
C THR A 47 24.16 9.44 30.12
N ASN A 48 23.19 9.77 30.98
CA ASN A 48 23.05 10.98 31.80
C ASN A 48 22.15 12.10 31.27
N ASN A 49 20.85 11.82 31.32
CA ASN A 49 19.85 12.82 31.64
C ASN A 49 19.59 12.81 33.16
N THR A 50 19.97 13.88 33.86
CA THR A 50 19.44 14.20 35.19
C THR A 50 19.10 15.69 35.25
N VAL A 51 17.80 15.97 35.29
CA VAL A 51 17.21 17.26 35.64
C VAL A 51 17.37 17.49 37.14
N ASP A 52 17.84 18.67 37.55
CA ASP A 52 17.48 19.28 38.84
C ASP A 52 17.48 20.81 38.72
N GLU A 53 16.27 21.38 38.70
CA GLU A 53 16.02 22.79 38.95
C GLU A 53 16.21 23.08 40.44
N THR A 54 17.21 23.88 40.82
CA THR A 54 17.05 24.90 41.89
C THR A 54 18.30 25.74 42.14
N ASN A 55 18.10 27.06 42.08
CA ASN A 55 18.83 28.11 42.81
C ASN A 55 20.21 28.60 42.33
N ASN A 56 20.13 29.67 41.51
CA ASN A 56 20.44 31.07 41.89
C ASN A 56 21.88 31.64 41.72
N THR A 57 21.84 32.88 41.19
CA THR A 57 22.79 34.02 41.25
C THR A 57 24.05 34.06 40.37
N VAL A 58 23.90 34.77 39.23
CA VAL A 58 24.67 35.95 38.75
C VAL A 58 26.12 36.13 39.25
N ASP A 59 27.08 36.20 38.33
CA ASP A 59 28.03 37.33 38.25
C ASP A 59 28.69 37.43 36.86
N GLU A 60 28.78 38.67 36.36
CA GLU A 60 29.42 39.05 35.10
C GLU A 60 30.95 39.03 35.25
N THR A 61 31.66 38.80 34.13
CA THR A 61 33.09 39.09 33.85
C THR A 61 34.16 37.97 34.03
N ASN A 62 34.85 37.71 32.89
CA ASN A 62 36.16 37.05 32.66
C ASN A 62 36.19 35.50 32.82
N ASN A 63 36.61 34.65 31.85
CA ASN A 63 37.87 34.67 31.11
C ASN A 63 37.95 33.42 30.16
N THR A 64 38.42 33.64 28.92
CA THR A 64 39.20 32.76 28.01
C THR A 64 38.69 31.40 27.53
N VAL A 65 38.49 31.32 26.20
CA VAL A 65 38.58 30.11 25.35
C VAL A 65 40.04 29.68 25.24
N ASP A 66 40.31 28.37 25.32
CA ASP A 66 41.58 27.74 24.97
C ASP A 66 41.47 27.23 23.51
N GLU A 67 42.21 27.90 22.62
CA GLU A 67 42.36 27.56 21.21
C GLU A 67 43.32 26.37 21.04
N THR A 68 42.79 25.15 20.95
CA THR A 68 43.50 24.06 20.24
C THR A 68 42.50 23.06 19.66
N ASN A 69 42.13 23.24 18.39
CA ASN A 69 42.04 22.19 17.35
C ASN A 69 41.15 22.61 16.17
N ASN A 70 41.56 23.64 15.43
CA ASN A 70 41.09 23.78 14.05
C ASN A 70 42.31 23.97 13.14
N THR A 71 42.57 22.98 12.28
CA THR A 71 43.50 23.10 11.15
C THR A 71 42.68 22.98 9.89
N VAL A 72 42.34 24.14 9.32
CA VAL A 72 41.88 24.28 7.94
C VAL A 72 43.13 24.37 7.06
N ASP A 73 43.20 23.55 6.03
CA ASP A 73 44.26 23.55 5.01
C ASP A 73 44.06 24.72 4.05
N GLU A 74 45.13 25.47 3.84
CA GLU A 74 45.20 26.73 3.11
C GLU A 74 45.43 26.49 1.62
N THR A 75 44.67 27.15 0.76
CA THR A 75 45.27 27.73 -0.46
C THR A 75 44.67 29.10 -0.78
N ASN A 76 45.38 30.12 -0.28
CA ASN A 76 45.56 31.48 -0.82
C ASN A 76 45.19 32.60 0.16
N ASN A 77 46.16 32.99 1.00
CA ASN A 77 46.20 34.37 1.48
C ASN A 77 47.63 34.91 1.45
N THR A 78 47.84 36.01 0.74
CA THR A 78 49.08 36.81 0.80
C THR A 78 48.92 37.84 1.90
N VAL A 79 49.67 37.69 3.01
CA VAL A 79 49.77 38.71 4.05
C VAL A 79 51.06 39.52 3.81
N ASP A 80 50.92 40.83 3.62
CA ASP A 80 52.02 41.81 3.71
C ASP A 80 51.98 42.48 5.10
N GLU A 81 53.10 42.38 5.79
CA GLU A 81 53.33 42.78 7.17
C GLU A 81 53.41 44.31 7.31
N THR A 82 52.32 45.00 7.64
CA THR A 82 52.41 46.28 8.39
C THR A 82 51.08 46.65 9.07
N ASN A 83 50.87 46.19 10.31
CA ASN A 83 50.41 46.98 11.48
C ASN A 83 49.82 46.07 12.56
N ASN A 84 50.55 45.96 13.68
CA ASN A 84 50.00 45.46 14.93
C ASN A 84 49.80 46.67 15.87
N THR A 85 48.55 47.08 16.04
CA THR A 85 48.05 47.74 17.26
C THR A 85 46.64 47.21 17.52
N VAL A 86 46.49 46.50 18.63
CA VAL A 86 45.21 46.05 19.19
C VAL A 86 44.30 47.27 19.37
N ASP A 87 43.15 47.27 18.70
CA ASP A 87 42.05 48.20 18.95
C ASP A 87 40.90 47.40 19.58
N ASP A 88 40.41 47.89 20.71
CA ASP A 88 39.46 47.24 21.62
C ASP A 88 38.02 47.25 21.06
N THR A 89 37.80 46.79 19.82
CA THR A 89 36.46 46.79 19.17
C THR A 89 35.97 45.45 18.61
N ASN A 90 36.70 44.35 18.71
CA ASN A 90 36.26 43.06 18.13
C ASN A 90 35.70 42.09 19.18
N ASN A 91 34.76 42.57 19.99
CA ASN A 91 33.77 41.70 20.65
C ASN A 91 32.38 42.32 20.45
N THR A 92 32.01 42.53 19.18
CA THR A 92 30.61 42.52 18.79
C THR A 92 30.27 41.07 18.49
N GLU A 93 29.13 40.62 19.01
CA GLU A 93 28.35 39.54 18.40
C GLU A 93 28.41 39.69 16.86
N ASP A 94 28.38 38.60 16.12
CA ASP A 94 28.31 38.64 14.65
C ASP A 94 26.93 39.18 14.23
N ASP A 95 26.78 40.50 14.39
CA ASP A 95 25.56 41.30 14.35
C ASP A 95 25.18 41.66 12.90
N ASN A 96 25.62 40.86 11.93
CA ASN A 96 25.40 41.07 10.50
C ASN A 96 24.89 39.82 9.78
N LEU A 97 23.99 39.06 10.42
CA LEU A 97 23.17 38.10 9.68
C LEU A 97 22.27 38.89 8.73
N ILE A 98 22.58 38.90 7.44
CA ILE A 98 21.75 39.53 6.42
C ILE A 98 20.50 38.66 6.28
N TYR A 99 19.38 39.14 6.83
CA TYR A 99 18.08 38.50 6.68
C TYR A 99 17.37 39.09 5.47
N PHE A 100 17.35 38.34 4.38
CA PHE A 100 16.60 38.68 3.17
C PHE A 100 15.33 37.84 3.09
N GLN A 101 14.19 38.52 3.17
CA GLN A 101 12.86 37.94 2.99
C GLN A 101 12.12 38.75 1.91
N PRO A 102 12.12 38.30 0.64
CA PRO A 102 11.41 39.00 -0.42
C PRO A 102 9.90 39.00 -0.17
N GLU A 103 9.26 40.17 -0.37
CA GLU A 103 7.81 40.31 -0.17
C GLU A 103 7.00 39.76 -1.36
N ASN A 104 7.65 39.52 -2.50
CA ASN A 104 7.02 39.08 -3.75
C ASN A 104 8.03 38.49 -4.75
N ARG A 105 7.51 37.85 -5.80
CA ARG A 105 8.28 37.23 -6.88
C ARG A 105 9.30 38.19 -7.52
N ASP A 106 8.93 39.44 -7.79
CA ASP A 106 9.82 40.38 -8.51
C ASP A 106 11.06 40.74 -7.68
N GLU A 107 10.89 40.85 -6.37
CA GLU A 107 12.01 41.07 -5.43
C GLU A 107 12.92 39.85 -5.36
N LEU A 108 12.36 38.64 -5.21
CA LEU A 108 13.14 37.39 -5.25
C LEU A 108 13.88 37.24 -6.59
N LYS A 109 13.20 37.49 -7.71
CA LYS A 109 13.78 37.42 -9.06
C LYS A 109 14.94 38.39 -9.24
N THR A 110 14.83 39.60 -8.70
CA THR A 110 15.91 40.60 -8.74
C THR A 110 17.14 40.11 -7.97
N ALA A 111 16.94 39.53 -6.79
CA ALA A 111 18.03 38.94 -6.01
C ALA A 111 18.67 37.74 -6.71
N VAL A 112 17.87 36.83 -7.30
CA VAL A 112 18.36 35.71 -8.13
C VAL A 112 19.18 36.22 -9.33
N ASP A 113 18.70 37.23 -10.04
CA ASP A 113 19.39 37.79 -11.20
C ASP A 113 20.73 38.44 -10.82
N GLU A 114 20.78 39.13 -9.68
CA GLU A 114 22.01 39.67 -9.13
C GLU A 114 22.96 38.56 -8.65
N TRP A 115 22.44 37.51 -8.02
CA TRP A 115 23.22 36.33 -7.58
C TRP A 115 23.92 35.65 -8.75
N ILE A 116 23.23 35.53 -9.88
CA ILE A 116 23.78 34.88 -11.07
C ILE A 116 24.78 35.80 -11.80
N ALA A 117 24.52 37.11 -11.82
CA ALA A 117 25.40 38.05 -12.51
C ALA A 117 26.68 38.38 -11.72
N GLU A 118 26.54 38.61 -10.41
CA GLU A 118 27.61 39.10 -9.51
C GLU A 118 27.45 38.47 -8.11
N PRO A 119 27.79 37.18 -7.92
CA PRO A 119 27.52 36.42 -6.69
C PRO A 119 28.06 37.09 -5.42
N ASP A 120 29.27 37.66 -5.46
CA ASP A 120 29.87 38.36 -4.31
C ASP A 120 29.05 39.59 -3.90
N THR A 121 28.50 40.31 -4.87
CA THR A 121 27.66 41.49 -4.62
C THR A 121 26.33 41.06 -4.03
N ALA A 122 25.67 40.06 -4.64
CA ALA A 122 24.41 39.52 -4.14
C ALA A 122 24.56 38.96 -2.73
N ASN A 123 25.62 38.20 -2.45
CA ASN A 123 25.91 37.67 -1.12
C ASN A 123 26.09 38.79 -0.08
N SER A 124 26.72 39.91 -0.47
CA SER A 124 26.86 41.07 0.41
C SER A 124 25.57 41.89 0.62
N THR A 125 24.60 41.75 -0.29
CA THR A 125 23.33 42.51 -0.28
C THR A 125 22.19 41.72 0.36
N TYR A 126 22.07 40.44 0.03
CA TYR A 126 20.94 39.57 0.37
C TYR A 126 21.36 38.37 1.25
N GLY A 127 22.66 38.19 1.52
CA GLY A 127 23.15 36.95 2.12
C GLY A 127 23.25 35.81 1.10
N HIS A 128 23.72 34.64 1.55
CA HIS A 128 23.90 33.48 0.69
C HIS A 128 22.54 32.96 0.21
N ILE A 129 22.43 32.52 -1.06
CA ILE A 129 21.16 32.11 -1.66
C ILE A 129 20.41 31.03 -0.87
N SER A 130 21.15 30.10 -0.25
CA SER A 130 20.59 29.03 0.59
C SER A 130 19.97 29.51 1.91
N THR A 131 20.12 30.80 2.27
CA THR A 131 19.66 31.37 3.54
C THR A 131 18.49 32.35 3.38
N TRP A 132 18.01 32.52 2.14
CA TRP A 132 16.90 33.44 1.86
C TRP A 132 15.59 32.87 2.39
N ASP A 133 14.84 33.70 3.11
CA ASP A 133 13.53 33.34 3.64
C ASP A 133 12.46 33.53 2.55
N THR A 134 12.08 32.44 1.88
CA THR A 134 11.08 32.46 0.80
C THR A 134 9.65 32.26 1.27
N SER A 135 9.38 32.27 2.59
CA SER A 135 8.10 31.85 3.18
C SER A 135 6.89 32.72 2.76
N LEU A 136 7.12 33.91 2.21
CA LEU A 136 6.07 34.83 1.74
C LEU A 136 5.77 34.67 0.24
N ILE A 137 6.55 33.86 -0.48
CA ILE A 137 6.47 33.76 -1.94
C ILE A 137 5.41 32.74 -2.33
N THR A 138 4.43 33.20 -3.11
CA THR A 138 3.35 32.34 -3.63
C THR A 138 3.53 31.98 -5.11
N ASP A 139 4.50 32.59 -5.78
CA ASP A 139 4.75 32.44 -7.23
C ASP A 139 6.26 32.40 -7.46
N MET A 140 6.76 31.25 -7.89
CA MET A 140 8.16 30.98 -8.24
C MET A 140 8.35 30.79 -9.75
N SER A 141 7.35 31.17 -10.56
CA SER A 141 7.42 30.98 -12.00
C SER A 141 8.63 31.68 -12.63
N GLU A 142 9.29 31.02 -13.59
CA GLU A 142 10.46 31.53 -14.34
C GLU A 142 11.65 32.05 -13.48
N LEU A 143 11.77 31.69 -12.19
CA LEU A 143 12.84 32.24 -11.32
C LEU A 143 14.24 31.99 -11.88
N PHE A 144 14.50 30.76 -12.36
CA PHE A 144 15.75 30.34 -12.97
C PHE A 144 15.64 30.09 -14.48
N TYR A 145 14.67 30.75 -15.14
CA TYR A 145 14.51 30.67 -16.59
C TYR A 145 15.79 31.09 -17.33
N ASP A 146 16.24 30.24 -18.26
CA ASP A 146 17.43 30.48 -19.10
C ASP A 146 18.72 30.66 -18.26
N ARG A 147 18.85 29.87 -17.18
CA ARG A 147 20.02 29.85 -16.28
C ARG A 147 20.79 28.54 -16.41
N TRP A 148 21.41 28.32 -17.57
CA TRP A 148 21.98 27.04 -17.99
C TRP A 148 22.94 26.38 -16.99
N THR A 149 23.70 27.18 -16.24
CA THR A 149 24.73 26.71 -15.30
C THR A 149 24.31 26.82 -13.83
N PHE A 150 23.04 27.13 -13.57
CA PHE A 150 22.54 27.27 -12.20
C PHE A 150 22.42 25.89 -11.54
N ASN A 151 23.17 25.69 -10.45
CA ASN A 151 23.14 24.47 -9.66
C ASN A 151 23.54 24.75 -8.20
N TYR A 152 23.12 25.89 -7.65
CA TYR A 152 23.39 26.28 -6.26
C TYR A 152 22.35 25.67 -5.34
N ASP A 153 22.77 25.30 -4.13
CA ASP A 153 21.91 24.73 -3.09
C ASP A 153 20.80 25.70 -2.68
N ILE A 154 19.56 25.22 -2.80
CA ILE A 154 18.29 25.87 -2.46
C ILE A 154 17.37 24.91 -1.69
N SER A 155 17.93 23.84 -1.11
CA SER A 155 17.18 22.82 -0.37
C SER A 155 16.41 23.39 0.82
N GLU A 156 16.95 24.43 1.46
CA GLU A 156 16.39 25.10 2.64
C GLU A 156 15.33 26.18 2.33
N TRP A 157 14.94 26.35 1.06
CA TRP A 157 13.88 27.29 0.71
C TRP A 157 12.51 26.80 1.20
N ASP A 158 11.74 27.69 1.83
CA ASP A 158 10.36 27.43 2.19
C ASP A 158 9.45 27.63 0.96
N THR A 159 8.88 26.53 0.47
CA THR A 159 7.95 26.49 -0.67
C THR A 159 6.49 26.29 -0.28
N SER A 160 6.18 26.18 1.02
CA SER A 160 4.85 25.79 1.53
C SER A 160 3.70 26.71 1.11
N SER A 161 4.02 27.97 0.77
CA SER A 161 3.05 28.97 0.29
C SER A 161 2.99 29.08 -1.25
N VAL A 162 3.84 28.36 -1.97
CA VAL A 162 3.97 28.47 -3.43
C VAL A 162 2.80 27.77 -4.11
N THR A 163 2.19 28.47 -5.06
CA THR A 163 1.04 27.98 -5.84
C THR A 163 1.34 27.82 -7.33
N ASN A 164 2.45 28.41 -7.81
CA ASN A 164 2.87 28.39 -9.21
C ASN A 164 4.39 28.21 -9.29
N MET A 165 4.84 27.13 -9.92
CA MET A 165 6.26 26.81 -10.20
C MET A 165 6.54 26.70 -11.69
N SER A 166 5.63 27.19 -12.54
CA SER A 166 5.76 27.07 -14.00
C SER A 166 7.08 27.68 -14.51
N LEU A 167 7.76 26.98 -15.43
CA LEU A 167 9.00 27.42 -16.07
C LEU A 167 10.17 27.71 -15.09
N MET A 168 10.10 27.30 -13.83
CA MET A 168 11.05 27.71 -12.80
C MET A 168 12.50 27.36 -13.15
N PHE A 169 12.77 26.16 -13.66
CA PHE A 169 14.09 25.67 -14.07
C PHE A 169 14.19 25.45 -15.59
N PHE A 170 13.34 26.12 -16.36
CA PHE A 170 13.35 26.01 -17.81
C PHE A 170 14.71 26.44 -18.39
N TYR A 171 15.35 25.57 -19.19
CA TYR A 171 16.74 25.72 -19.66
C TYR A 171 17.83 25.74 -18.56
N ALA A 172 17.58 25.29 -17.33
CA ALA A 172 18.62 25.16 -16.30
C ALA A 172 19.37 23.82 -16.43
N GLU A 173 20.14 23.64 -17.51
CA GLU A 173 20.73 22.35 -17.91
C GLU A 173 21.56 21.65 -16.82
N ASP A 174 22.32 22.40 -16.01
CA ASP A 174 23.17 21.86 -14.95
C ASP A 174 22.43 21.63 -13.61
N PHE A 175 21.16 22.03 -13.49
CA PHE A 175 20.42 21.96 -12.21
C PHE A 175 20.15 20.51 -11.81
N ASN A 176 20.63 20.12 -10.63
CA ASN A 176 20.43 18.80 -10.04
C ASN A 176 20.60 18.84 -8.51
N GLN A 177 20.15 19.90 -7.84
CA GLN A 177 20.21 19.99 -6.38
C GLN A 177 19.03 19.28 -5.74
N ASP A 178 19.26 18.72 -4.56
CA ASP A 178 18.23 18.07 -3.75
C ASP A 178 17.12 19.07 -3.37
N ILE A 179 15.90 18.75 -3.79
CA ILE A 179 14.66 19.49 -3.53
C ILE A 179 13.58 18.54 -2.97
N SER A 180 13.98 17.36 -2.48
CA SER A 180 13.07 16.36 -1.92
C SER A 180 12.29 16.87 -0.71
N ASN A 181 12.86 17.82 0.04
CA ASN A 181 12.26 18.42 1.24
C ASN A 181 11.28 19.57 0.97
N TRP A 182 11.09 19.96 -0.29
CA TRP A 182 10.16 21.05 -0.62
C TRP A 182 8.70 20.64 -0.38
N ASP A 183 7.96 21.49 0.31
CA ASP A 183 6.52 21.36 0.44
C ASP A 183 5.86 21.93 -0.84
N VAL A 184 5.36 21.05 -1.69
CA VAL A 184 4.66 21.39 -2.94
C VAL A 184 3.15 21.18 -2.87
N SER A 185 2.61 20.88 -1.68
CA SER A 185 1.19 20.53 -1.48
C SER A 185 0.19 21.62 -1.89
N SER A 186 0.65 22.87 -2.00
CA SER A 186 -0.15 24.03 -2.44
C SER A 186 0.02 24.40 -3.92
N VAL A 187 0.92 23.73 -4.64
CA VAL A 187 1.26 24.05 -6.04
C VAL A 187 0.15 23.56 -6.96
N ASN A 188 -0.35 24.44 -7.84
CA ASN A 188 -1.40 24.12 -8.81
C ASN A 188 -0.87 24.02 -10.25
N ASP A 189 0.27 24.65 -10.54
CA ASP A 189 0.87 24.75 -11.89
C ASP A 189 2.37 24.43 -11.84
N MET A 190 2.74 23.29 -12.43
CA MET A 190 4.12 22.82 -12.62
C MET A 190 4.54 22.83 -14.09
N SER A 191 3.82 23.57 -14.95
CA SER A 191 4.04 23.57 -16.39
C SER A 191 5.47 23.94 -16.72
N TYR A 192 6.18 23.10 -17.49
CA TYR A 192 7.52 23.39 -17.98
C TYR A 192 8.58 23.60 -16.90
N MET A 193 8.33 23.10 -15.68
CA MET A 193 9.21 23.36 -14.53
C MET A 193 10.65 22.92 -14.78
N PHE A 194 10.86 21.72 -15.33
CA PHE A 194 12.19 21.14 -15.60
C PHE A 194 12.47 20.93 -17.09
N GLU A 195 11.73 21.56 -18.02
CA GLU A 195 12.02 21.41 -19.44
C GLU A 195 13.45 21.88 -19.76
N ILE A 196 14.26 20.97 -20.32
CA ILE A 196 15.68 21.15 -20.66
C ILE A 196 16.58 21.30 -19.41
N ALA A 197 16.12 20.95 -18.22
CA ALA A 197 16.99 20.70 -17.06
C ALA A 197 17.69 19.34 -17.20
N ARG A 198 18.58 19.22 -18.19
CA ARG A 198 19.14 17.94 -18.65
C ARG A 198 19.75 17.09 -17.53
N SER A 199 20.40 17.71 -16.56
CA SER A 199 21.04 17.00 -15.45
C SER A 199 20.10 16.61 -14.31
N PHE A 200 18.85 17.07 -14.32
CA PHE A 200 17.92 16.88 -13.21
C PHE A 200 17.50 15.41 -13.11
N ASN A 201 17.87 14.78 -12.00
CA ASN A 201 17.52 13.40 -11.65
C ASN A 201 17.60 13.23 -10.12
N GLN A 202 16.85 14.04 -9.39
CA GLN A 202 16.70 13.92 -7.93
C GLN A 202 15.44 13.14 -7.58
N ASP A 203 15.45 12.52 -6.40
CA ASP A 203 14.29 11.84 -5.85
C ASP A 203 13.25 12.86 -5.35
N ILE A 204 12.07 12.82 -5.95
CA ILE A 204 10.90 13.65 -5.64
C ILE A 204 9.65 12.79 -5.41
N SER A 205 9.83 11.49 -5.12
CA SER A 205 8.76 10.54 -4.82
C SER A 205 7.85 11.04 -3.69
N ASN A 206 8.42 11.70 -2.68
CA ASN A 206 7.71 12.20 -1.49
C ASN A 206 6.89 13.49 -1.70
N TRP A 207 6.86 14.05 -2.91
CA TRP A 207 6.11 15.27 -3.17
C TRP A 207 4.59 15.03 -3.16
N ASP A 208 3.86 15.82 -2.37
CA ASP A 208 2.40 15.87 -2.43
C ASP A 208 1.96 16.73 -3.63
N VAL A 209 1.66 16.06 -4.74
CA VAL A 209 1.19 16.69 -5.98
C VAL A 209 -0.34 16.72 -6.13
N SER A 210 -1.09 16.36 -5.08
CA SER A 210 -2.55 16.21 -5.13
C SER A 210 -3.29 17.50 -5.51
N SER A 211 -2.70 18.68 -5.29
CA SER A 211 -3.27 19.98 -5.68
C SER A 211 -2.95 20.40 -7.14
N VAL A 212 -2.06 19.68 -7.83
CA VAL A 212 -1.57 20.07 -9.16
C VAL A 212 -2.68 19.87 -10.20
N THR A 213 -2.92 20.91 -11.01
CA THR A 213 -3.94 20.87 -12.07
C THR A 213 -3.35 20.76 -13.48
N THR A 214 -2.05 21.05 -13.63
CA THR A 214 -1.32 20.90 -14.88
C THR A 214 0.14 20.54 -14.64
N MET A 215 0.60 19.49 -15.33
CA MET A 215 1.99 19.01 -15.37
C MET A 215 2.55 19.11 -16.79
N LYS A 216 2.00 20.03 -17.58
CA LYS A 216 2.32 20.21 -18.99
C LYS A 216 3.81 20.41 -19.19
N GLY A 217 4.45 19.50 -19.92
CA GLY A 217 5.88 19.59 -20.22
C GLY A 217 6.76 19.67 -18.98
N MET A 218 6.44 18.97 -17.89
CA MET A 218 7.23 19.05 -16.66
C MET A 218 8.68 18.54 -16.82
N PHE A 219 8.89 17.40 -17.49
CA PHE A 219 10.19 16.71 -17.66
C PHE A 219 10.77 16.58 -19.10
N PRO A 220 10.45 17.41 -20.11
CA PRO A 220 11.05 17.29 -21.41
C PRO A 220 12.58 17.42 -21.39
N TYR A 221 13.27 16.53 -22.12
CA TYR A 221 14.73 16.55 -22.25
C TYR A 221 15.51 16.47 -20.92
N THR A 222 14.99 15.73 -19.93
CA THR A 222 15.64 15.52 -18.63
C THR A 222 16.23 14.11 -18.52
N ASP A 223 17.22 13.94 -17.63
CA ASP A 223 17.75 12.62 -17.25
C ASP A 223 16.87 11.93 -16.16
N PHE A 224 15.72 12.51 -15.81
CA PHE A 224 14.86 12.07 -14.72
C PHE A 224 14.33 10.64 -14.94
N ASN A 225 14.56 9.76 -13.96
CA ASN A 225 14.07 8.38 -13.96
C ASN A 225 13.89 7.84 -12.52
N HIS A 226 13.40 8.68 -11.60
CA HIS A 226 13.05 8.26 -10.24
C HIS A 226 11.58 7.88 -10.14
N ASP A 227 11.28 6.94 -9.24
CA ASP A 227 9.94 6.43 -8.99
C ASP A 227 8.99 7.56 -8.56
N ILE A 228 7.84 7.60 -9.22
CA ILE A 228 6.74 8.56 -9.01
C ILE A 228 5.39 7.84 -9.08
N SER A 229 5.37 6.52 -8.89
CA SER A 229 4.15 5.70 -8.88
C SER A 229 3.13 6.19 -7.84
N ASP A 230 3.60 6.61 -6.66
CA ASP A 230 2.79 7.08 -5.52
C ASP A 230 2.18 8.49 -5.70
N TRP A 231 2.44 9.18 -6.80
CA TRP A 231 1.90 10.53 -7.02
C TRP A 231 0.38 10.52 -7.25
N ASP A 232 -0.35 11.27 -6.42
CA ASP A 232 -1.78 11.55 -6.64
C ASP A 232 -1.97 12.58 -7.77
N VAL A 233 -2.19 12.08 -8.99
CA VAL A 233 -2.42 12.90 -10.20
C VAL A 233 -3.90 13.08 -10.54
N ALA A 234 -4.82 12.70 -9.65
CA ALA A 234 -6.26 12.66 -9.95
C ALA A 234 -6.84 14.05 -10.30
N ASN A 235 -6.20 15.15 -9.88
CA ASN A 235 -6.65 16.51 -10.19
C ASN A 235 -6.01 17.11 -11.45
N VAL A 236 -5.10 16.40 -12.12
CA VAL A 236 -4.37 16.91 -13.30
C VAL A 236 -5.26 16.85 -14.54
N SER A 237 -5.32 17.95 -15.28
CA SER A 237 -6.13 18.07 -16.51
C SER A 237 -5.31 18.14 -17.82
N ASP A 238 -4.03 18.51 -17.74
CA ASP A 238 -3.12 18.64 -18.89
C ASP A 238 -1.75 18.02 -18.54
N MET A 239 -1.44 16.91 -19.21
CA MET A 239 -0.16 16.19 -19.16
C MET A 239 0.57 16.27 -20.51
N SER A 240 0.18 17.18 -21.40
CA SER A 240 0.76 17.27 -22.73
C SER A 240 2.26 17.56 -22.64
N ASN A 241 3.06 16.86 -23.44
CA ASN A 241 4.52 16.96 -23.47
C ASN A 241 5.24 16.55 -22.17
N MET A 242 4.57 16.00 -21.15
CA MET A 242 5.17 15.79 -19.82
C MET A 242 6.55 15.10 -19.84
N PHE A 243 6.72 14.06 -20.68
CA PHE A 243 7.95 13.31 -20.86
C PHE A 243 8.50 13.41 -22.30
N TYR A 244 8.26 14.54 -22.98
CA TYR A 244 8.76 14.76 -24.35
C TYR A 244 10.29 14.64 -24.41
N SER A 245 10.81 13.70 -25.20
CA SER A 245 12.26 13.43 -25.29
C SER A 245 12.93 13.21 -23.92
N ALA A 246 12.22 12.60 -22.97
CA ALA A 246 12.79 12.12 -21.71
C ALA A 246 13.40 10.72 -21.93
N ASP A 247 14.56 10.68 -22.61
CA ASP A 247 15.15 9.46 -23.16
C ASP A 247 15.39 8.34 -22.12
N ASN A 248 15.55 8.69 -20.83
CA ASN A 248 15.83 7.74 -19.74
C ASN A 248 14.61 7.31 -18.93
N PHE A 249 13.45 7.98 -19.08
CA PHE A 249 12.30 7.74 -18.20
C PHE A 249 11.62 6.41 -18.54
N ASN A 250 11.54 5.51 -17.55
CA ASN A 250 10.90 4.20 -17.68
C ASN A 250 10.38 3.68 -16.32
N GLN A 251 9.86 4.55 -15.45
CA GLN A 251 9.27 4.13 -14.19
C GLN A 251 7.81 3.73 -14.36
N ASP A 252 7.35 2.77 -13.56
CA ASP A 252 5.95 2.34 -13.55
C ASP A 252 5.05 3.48 -13.07
N ILE A 253 4.02 3.76 -13.86
CA ILE A 253 3.00 4.79 -13.65
C ILE A 253 1.61 4.23 -13.97
N SER A 254 1.46 2.90 -13.97
CA SER A 254 0.23 2.21 -14.30
C SER A 254 -0.91 2.49 -13.31
N ASP A 255 -0.59 2.81 -12.06
CA ASP A 255 -1.55 3.10 -10.98
C ASP A 255 -2.10 4.54 -10.96
N TRP A 256 -1.60 5.42 -11.84
CA TRP A 256 -2.07 6.80 -11.90
C TRP A 256 -3.55 6.92 -12.30
N ASP A 257 -4.35 7.61 -11.47
CA ASP A 257 -5.71 8.02 -11.84
C ASP A 257 -5.66 9.19 -12.84
N VAL A 258 -5.74 8.86 -14.12
CA VAL A 258 -5.77 9.83 -15.22
C VAL A 258 -7.20 10.17 -15.70
N SER A 259 -8.23 9.78 -14.96
CA SER A 259 -9.64 9.92 -15.38
C SER A 259 -10.09 11.37 -15.64
N ASN A 260 -9.38 12.35 -15.06
CA ASN A 260 -9.62 13.79 -15.26
C ASN A 260 -8.73 14.44 -16.33
N VAL A 261 -7.77 13.71 -16.92
CA VAL A 261 -6.85 14.25 -17.92
C VAL A 261 -7.59 14.48 -19.25
N VAL A 262 -7.39 15.66 -19.84
CA VAL A 262 -8.05 16.07 -21.09
C VAL A 262 -7.06 16.13 -22.26
N ASP A 263 -5.79 16.44 -22.01
CA ASP A 263 -4.74 16.58 -23.03
C ASP A 263 -3.48 15.76 -22.66
N MET A 264 -3.16 14.77 -23.50
CA MET A 264 -1.96 13.90 -23.42
C MET A 264 -1.07 14.05 -24.67
N LYS A 265 -1.24 15.13 -25.43
CA LYS A 265 -0.52 15.33 -26.69
C LYS A 265 1.00 15.31 -26.47
N TYR A 266 1.73 14.54 -27.29
CA TYR A 266 3.18 14.40 -27.20
C TYR A 266 3.72 13.91 -25.83
N MET A 267 2.90 13.30 -24.96
CA MET A 267 3.32 12.97 -23.59
C MET A 267 4.62 12.15 -23.53
N PHE A 268 4.79 11.14 -24.40
CA PHE A 268 5.97 10.28 -24.51
C PHE A 268 6.69 10.40 -25.87
N PHE A 269 6.49 11.51 -26.58
CA PHE A 269 7.11 11.72 -27.90
C PHE A 269 8.63 11.65 -27.79
N SER A 270 9.28 10.75 -28.52
CA SER A 270 10.73 10.52 -28.42
C SER A 270 11.23 10.13 -27.02
N ALA A 271 10.40 9.58 -26.14
CA ALA A 271 10.86 9.02 -24.86
C ALA A 271 11.43 7.61 -25.10
N ASP A 272 12.67 7.52 -25.60
CA ASP A 272 13.23 6.30 -26.18
C ASP A 272 13.15 5.07 -25.27
N SER A 273 13.42 5.19 -23.97
CA SER A 273 13.42 4.06 -23.01
C SER A 273 12.04 3.67 -22.45
N PHE A 274 10.97 4.42 -22.75
CA PHE A 274 9.66 4.18 -22.14
C PHE A 274 9.02 2.88 -22.67
N ASN A 275 8.82 1.93 -21.77
CA ASN A 275 8.26 0.61 -22.06
C ASN A 275 7.43 0.07 -20.87
N GLN A 276 6.53 0.89 -20.33
CA GLN A 276 5.61 0.49 -19.26
C GLN A 276 4.22 0.16 -19.79
N ASN A 277 3.53 -0.76 -19.11
CA ASN A 277 2.15 -1.07 -19.41
C ASN A 277 1.22 -0.06 -18.70
N ILE A 278 0.61 0.84 -19.47
CA ILE A 278 -0.35 1.83 -18.96
C ILE A 278 -1.79 1.52 -19.42
N SER A 279 -2.09 0.26 -19.75
CA SER A 279 -3.41 -0.13 -20.27
C SER A 279 -4.55 0.05 -19.25
N SER A 280 -4.23 0.13 -17.96
CA SER A 280 -5.18 0.36 -16.85
C SER A 280 -5.79 1.77 -16.84
N TRP A 281 -5.15 2.74 -17.49
CA TRP A 281 -5.57 4.14 -17.47
C TRP A 281 -6.98 4.36 -18.04
N ASP A 282 -7.86 5.02 -17.28
CA ASP A 282 -9.13 5.52 -17.80
C ASP A 282 -8.91 6.76 -18.67
N VAL A 283 -8.81 6.53 -19.98
CA VAL A 283 -8.64 7.60 -20.96
C VAL A 283 -9.95 8.18 -21.48
N SER A 284 -11.11 7.87 -20.89
CA SER A 284 -12.42 8.27 -21.44
C SER A 284 -12.65 9.78 -21.54
N SER A 285 -12.00 10.57 -20.67
CA SER A 285 -12.04 12.04 -20.67
C SER A 285 -11.09 12.72 -21.65
N VAL A 286 -10.11 11.98 -22.19
CA VAL A 286 -9.04 12.54 -23.01
C VAL A 286 -9.57 12.94 -24.39
N THR A 287 -9.25 14.17 -24.81
CA THR A 287 -9.67 14.73 -26.10
C THR A 287 -8.50 15.06 -27.04
N SER A 288 -7.25 14.83 -26.63
CA SER A 288 -6.08 14.92 -27.49
C SER A 288 -4.99 13.94 -27.06
N MET A 289 -4.64 13.02 -27.96
CA MET A 289 -3.53 12.07 -27.81
C MET A 289 -2.57 12.12 -29.01
N ASP A 290 -2.64 13.18 -29.83
CA ASP A 290 -1.85 13.24 -31.06
C ASP A 290 -0.35 13.11 -30.74
N TYR A 291 0.34 12.23 -31.46
CA TYR A 291 1.78 12.04 -31.36
C TYR A 291 2.28 11.61 -29.97
N MET A 292 1.42 11.08 -29.10
CA MET A 292 1.76 10.65 -27.75
C MET A 292 2.97 9.69 -27.69
N PHE A 293 3.07 8.74 -28.62
CA PHE A 293 4.09 7.69 -28.69
C PHE A 293 4.95 7.74 -29.97
N ASP A 294 4.97 8.87 -30.67
CA ASP A 294 5.78 9.00 -31.89
C ASP A 294 7.28 9.00 -31.55
N ASN A 295 8.03 8.09 -32.17
CA ASN A 295 9.46 7.82 -31.91
C ASN A 295 9.75 7.30 -30.48
N THR A 296 8.81 6.62 -29.83
CA THR A 296 9.05 5.87 -28.58
C THR A 296 9.57 4.47 -28.95
N ASP A 297 10.87 4.37 -29.26
CA ASP A 297 11.45 3.21 -29.96
C ASP A 297 11.47 1.91 -29.14
N ASP A 298 11.63 1.97 -27.80
CA ASP A 298 11.67 0.76 -26.95
C ASP A 298 10.28 0.28 -26.47
N LEU A 299 9.19 0.99 -26.80
CA LEU A 299 7.84 0.53 -26.47
C LEU A 299 7.56 -0.79 -27.18
N SER A 300 7.48 -1.87 -26.39
CA SER A 300 7.33 -3.24 -26.87
C SER A 300 6.00 -3.45 -27.59
N ASP A 301 5.96 -4.46 -28.47
CA ASP A 301 4.72 -4.82 -29.18
C ASP A 301 3.63 -5.30 -28.21
N ASP A 302 4.01 -5.92 -27.08
CA ASP A 302 3.09 -6.32 -26.01
C ASP A 302 2.43 -5.10 -25.35
N ASN A 303 3.22 -4.10 -24.95
CA ASN A 303 2.69 -2.85 -24.39
C ASN A 303 1.87 -2.07 -25.43
N LYS A 304 2.30 -2.02 -26.69
CA LYS A 304 1.49 -1.44 -27.77
C LYS A 304 0.14 -2.14 -27.87
N CYS A 305 0.11 -3.47 -27.82
CA CYS A 305 -1.15 -4.19 -27.88
C CYS A 305 -2.04 -3.90 -26.67
N ALA A 306 -1.53 -4.02 -25.45
CA ALA A 306 -2.29 -3.76 -24.22
C ALA A 306 -2.89 -2.33 -24.20
N ILE A 307 -2.07 -1.33 -24.52
CA ILE A 307 -2.51 0.08 -24.63
C ILE A 307 -3.55 0.21 -25.74
N HIS A 308 -3.35 -0.42 -26.90
CA HIS A 308 -4.32 -0.36 -28.00
C HIS A 308 -5.67 -0.97 -27.61
N SER A 309 -5.67 -2.14 -26.97
CA SER A 309 -6.89 -2.82 -26.54
C SER A 309 -7.72 -1.96 -25.59
N SER A 310 -7.06 -1.24 -24.67
CA SER A 310 -7.74 -0.33 -23.74
C SER A 310 -8.16 0.99 -24.40
N PHE A 311 -7.24 1.68 -25.08
CA PHE A 311 -7.42 3.07 -25.51
C PHE A 311 -8.19 3.20 -26.82
N SER A 312 -8.29 2.13 -27.63
CA SER A 312 -8.94 2.15 -28.95
C SER A 312 -10.43 2.48 -28.92
N SER A 313 -11.07 2.41 -27.75
CA SER A 313 -12.46 2.82 -27.55
C SER A 313 -12.64 4.36 -27.51
N ASN A 314 -11.56 5.13 -27.27
CA ASN A 314 -11.58 6.58 -27.27
C ASN A 314 -11.53 7.14 -28.72
N ASP A 315 -12.46 8.03 -29.07
CA ASP A 315 -12.58 8.67 -30.39
C ASP A 315 -11.32 9.45 -30.85
N TYR A 316 -10.41 9.80 -29.94
CA TYR A 316 -9.19 10.56 -30.17
C TYR A 316 -7.91 9.70 -30.18
N TRP A 317 -8.01 8.38 -30.03
CA TRP A 317 -6.88 7.46 -30.14
C TRP A 317 -6.34 7.44 -31.59
N PRO A 318 -5.09 7.89 -31.85
CA PRO A 318 -4.61 8.10 -33.23
C PRO A 318 -3.82 6.91 -33.80
N TYR A 319 -3.56 5.87 -33.00
CA TYR A 319 -2.70 4.76 -33.37
C TYR A 319 -3.51 3.54 -33.84
N ASP A 320 -3.12 2.97 -34.97
CA ASP A 320 -3.61 1.68 -35.43
C ASP A 320 -2.55 0.63 -35.12
N TRP A 321 -2.63 0.08 -33.91
CA TRP A 321 -1.69 -0.90 -33.37
C TRP A 321 -2.28 -2.32 -33.37
N GLU A 322 -3.38 -2.52 -34.09
CA GLU A 322 -4.02 -3.84 -34.24
C GLU A 322 -3.06 -4.88 -34.84
N GLU A 323 -2.08 -4.47 -35.64
CA GLU A 323 -1.04 -5.36 -36.19
C GLU A 323 -0.07 -5.91 -35.12
N TYR A 324 0.15 -5.16 -34.03
CA TYR A 324 1.00 -5.60 -32.92
C TYR A 324 0.25 -6.53 -31.96
N CYS A 325 -1.08 -6.50 -32.01
CA CYS A 325 -1.89 -7.48 -31.31
C CYS A 325 -1.85 -8.82 -32.07
N PRO A 326 -1.51 -9.94 -31.41
CA PRO A 326 -1.55 -11.25 -32.03
C PRO A 326 -2.91 -11.45 -32.71
N SER A 327 -2.90 -11.85 -33.98
CA SER A 327 -4.10 -11.93 -34.83
C SER A 327 -5.11 -13.02 -34.40
N GLU A 328 -4.91 -13.62 -33.23
CA GLU A 328 -5.87 -14.43 -32.48
C GLU A 328 -5.59 -14.13 -31.00
N TYR A 329 -6.36 -13.22 -30.38
CA TYR A 329 -6.39 -13.11 -28.91
C TYR A 329 -6.59 -14.52 -28.37
N PHE A 330 -5.79 -14.93 -27.40
CA PHE A 330 -6.01 -16.23 -26.76
C PHE A 330 -7.37 -16.17 -26.06
N GLN A 331 -8.36 -16.74 -26.72
CA GLN A 331 -9.72 -16.92 -26.21
C GLN A 331 -9.89 -18.40 -25.91
N PRO A 332 -9.61 -18.85 -24.68
CA PRO A 332 -9.81 -20.25 -24.32
C PRO A 332 -11.28 -20.64 -24.50
N GLU A 333 -11.55 -21.72 -25.24
CA GLU A 333 -12.92 -22.19 -25.49
C GLU A 333 -13.53 -22.85 -24.23
N ASN A 334 -12.70 -23.19 -23.24
CA ASN A 334 -13.08 -23.91 -22.04
C ASN A 334 -12.04 -23.78 -20.91
N ARG A 335 -12.43 -24.17 -19.70
CA ARG A 335 -11.60 -24.12 -18.48
C ARG A 335 -10.29 -24.90 -18.58
N ASP A 336 -10.25 -26.02 -19.30
CA ASP A 336 -9.00 -26.81 -19.43
C ASP A 336 -7.96 -26.11 -20.30
N GLU A 337 -8.41 -25.39 -21.34
CA GLU A 337 -7.55 -24.58 -22.19
C GLU A 337 -7.00 -23.37 -21.42
N LEU A 338 -7.86 -22.64 -20.70
CA LEU A 338 -7.42 -21.54 -19.82
C LEU A 338 -6.44 -22.05 -18.77
N LYS A 339 -6.74 -23.17 -18.09
CA LYS A 339 -5.83 -23.74 -17.08
C LYS A 339 -4.48 -24.14 -17.67
N THR A 340 -4.45 -24.65 -18.90
CA THR A 340 -3.20 -25.00 -19.58
C THR A 340 -2.34 -23.76 -19.82
N ALA A 341 -2.95 -22.66 -20.28
CA ALA A 341 -2.24 -21.40 -20.46
C ALA A 341 -1.77 -20.81 -19.13
N VAL A 342 -2.61 -20.82 -18.08
CA VAL A 342 -2.22 -20.41 -16.72
C VAL A 342 -1.05 -21.26 -16.20
N ASP A 343 -1.11 -22.59 -16.35
CA ASP A 343 -0.03 -23.49 -15.91
C ASP A 343 1.29 -23.22 -16.64
N GLU A 344 1.22 -22.88 -17.94
CA GLU A 344 2.41 -22.48 -18.70
C GLU A 344 2.91 -21.11 -18.26
N TRP A 345 2.03 -20.14 -18.03
CA TRP A 345 2.38 -18.80 -17.53
C TRP A 345 3.13 -18.87 -16.22
N ILE A 346 2.62 -19.66 -15.27
CA ILE A 346 3.24 -19.88 -13.97
C ILE A 346 4.62 -20.56 -14.09
N ALA A 347 4.79 -21.46 -15.06
CA ALA A 347 6.01 -22.25 -15.20
C ALA A 347 7.10 -21.54 -16.01
N ASP A 348 6.72 -20.80 -17.05
CA ASP A 348 7.57 -20.12 -18.01
C ASP A 348 6.79 -18.97 -18.68
N PRO A 349 6.75 -17.77 -18.05
CA PRO A 349 6.02 -16.61 -18.57
C PRO A 349 6.45 -16.22 -19.99
N ASP A 350 7.73 -16.33 -20.34
CA ASP A 350 8.22 -15.99 -21.68
C ASP A 350 7.64 -16.93 -22.75
N SER A 351 7.57 -18.24 -22.45
CA SER A 351 6.96 -19.25 -23.32
C SER A 351 5.45 -19.05 -23.43
N ALA A 352 4.78 -18.80 -22.32
CA ALA A 352 3.35 -18.55 -22.29
C ALA A 352 2.99 -17.27 -23.06
N ASN A 353 3.72 -16.18 -22.84
CA ASN A 353 3.56 -14.92 -23.56
C ASN A 353 3.74 -15.13 -25.08
N SER A 354 4.76 -15.90 -25.48
CA SER A 354 4.96 -16.25 -26.89
C SER A 354 3.83 -17.09 -27.51
N SER A 355 3.10 -17.86 -26.69
CA SER A 355 2.08 -18.82 -27.13
C SER A 355 0.66 -18.25 -27.06
N TYR A 356 0.38 -17.44 -26.04
CA TYR A 356 -0.96 -17.00 -25.64
C TYR A 356 -1.07 -15.47 -25.54
N GLY A 357 0.04 -14.73 -25.69
CA GLY A 357 0.10 -13.32 -25.31
C GLY A 357 0.17 -13.14 -23.78
N HIS A 358 0.32 -11.89 -23.36
CA HIS A 358 0.43 -11.54 -21.95
C HIS A 358 -0.85 -11.92 -21.20
N ILE A 359 -0.76 -12.38 -19.95
CA ILE A 359 -1.92 -12.89 -19.19
C ILE A 359 -3.07 -11.89 -19.08
N SER A 360 -2.76 -10.59 -18.99
CA SER A 360 -3.74 -9.50 -18.96
C SER A 360 -4.47 -9.26 -20.30
N THR A 361 -4.10 -9.96 -21.38
CA THR A 361 -4.72 -9.81 -22.70
C THR A 361 -5.63 -10.98 -23.09
N TRP A 362 -5.73 -12.00 -22.22
CA TRP A 362 -6.50 -13.20 -22.52
C TRP A 362 -8.01 -12.90 -22.50
N ASP A 363 -8.72 -13.29 -23.55
CA ASP A 363 -10.17 -13.11 -23.64
C ASP A 363 -10.88 -14.26 -22.93
N THR A 364 -11.20 -14.06 -21.65
CA THR A 364 -11.88 -15.06 -20.82
C THR A 364 -13.40 -15.07 -20.97
N SER A 365 -13.99 -14.32 -21.91
CA SER A 365 -15.45 -14.12 -22.03
C SER A 365 -16.27 -15.39 -22.28
N LEU A 366 -15.63 -16.47 -22.76
CA LEU A 366 -16.28 -17.79 -22.94
C LEU A 366 -16.23 -18.68 -21.70
N ILE A 367 -15.49 -18.30 -20.67
CA ILE A 367 -15.21 -19.11 -19.50
C ILE A 367 -16.33 -18.98 -18.48
N THR A 368 -16.82 -20.12 -18.01
CA THR A 368 -17.89 -20.21 -16.99
C THR A 368 -17.42 -20.81 -15.67
N ASP A 369 -16.19 -21.33 -15.64
CA ASP A 369 -15.57 -22.02 -14.51
C ASP A 369 -14.10 -21.59 -14.43
N MET A 370 -13.75 -20.89 -13.35
CA MET A 370 -12.38 -20.44 -13.03
C MET A 370 -11.80 -21.18 -11.81
N SER A 371 -12.37 -22.33 -11.47
CA SER A 371 -11.99 -23.05 -10.27
C SER A 371 -10.54 -23.50 -10.33
N GLU A 372 -9.79 -23.33 -9.25
CA GLU A 372 -8.39 -23.77 -9.06
C GLU A 372 -7.38 -23.24 -10.10
N LEU A 373 -7.61 -22.09 -10.76
CA LEU A 373 -6.68 -21.56 -11.77
C LEU A 373 -5.27 -21.29 -11.19
N PHE A 374 -5.18 -20.64 -10.03
CA PHE A 374 -3.91 -20.28 -9.37
C PHE A 374 -3.65 -21.07 -8.08
N TYR A 375 -4.33 -22.22 -7.91
CA TYR A 375 -4.21 -23.07 -6.72
C TYR A 375 -2.76 -23.46 -6.39
N TYR A 376 -2.32 -23.19 -5.16
CA TYR A 376 -0.95 -23.37 -4.65
C TYR A 376 0.14 -22.50 -5.31
N ASN A 377 -0.21 -21.49 -6.09
CA ASN A 377 0.80 -20.55 -6.57
C ASN A 377 1.02 -19.41 -5.58
N GLN A 378 1.90 -19.64 -4.61
CA GLN A 378 2.21 -18.69 -3.53
C GLN A 378 2.60 -17.29 -4.02
N THR A 379 3.31 -17.19 -5.14
CA THR A 379 3.90 -15.93 -5.60
C THR A 379 3.15 -15.28 -6.76
N PHE A 380 1.96 -15.77 -7.11
CA PHE A 380 1.20 -15.20 -8.22
C PHE A 380 0.60 -13.85 -7.81
N ASN A 381 0.96 -12.80 -8.53
CA ASN A 381 0.43 -11.45 -8.34
C ASN A 381 0.41 -10.64 -9.65
N ASP A 382 0.31 -11.29 -10.81
CA ASP A 382 0.26 -10.59 -12.10
C ASP A 382 -1.15 -10.04 -12.37
N ASP A 383 -1.24 -8.90 -13.05
CA ASP A 383 -2.49 -8.22 -13.37
C ASP A 383 -3.43 -9.07 -14.25
N ILE A 384 -4.65 -9.25 -13.74
CA ILE A 384 -5.79 -9.93 -14.37
C ILE A 384 -7.08 -9.11 -14.25
N SER A 385 -6.98 -7.83 -13.92
CA SER A 385 -8.11 -6.90 -13.75
C SER A 385 -8.99 -6.80 -15.01
N SER A 386 -8.38 -6.99 -16.18
CA SER A 386 -9.01 -6.94 -17.51
C SER A 386 -9.80 -8.19 -17.90
N TRP A 387 -9.71 -9.29 -17.13
CA TRP A 387 -10.39 -10.54 -17.46
C TRP A 387 -11.91 -10.36 -17.45
N ASP A 388 -12.57 -10.76 -18.54
CA ASP A 388 -14.04 -10.82 -18.58
C ASP A 388 -14.51 -12.04 -17.76
N VAL A 389 -14.99 -11.77 -16.55
CA VAL A 389 -15.59 -12.76 -15.65
C VAL A 389 -17.12 -12.76 -15.66
N SER A 390 -17.75 -11.97 -16.54
CA SER A 390 -19.21 -11.77 -16.56
C SER A 390 -20.00 -13.06 -16.82
N SER A 391 -19.38 -14.08 -17.43
CA SER A 391 -20.00 -15.39 -17.67
C SER A 391 -19.64 -16.45 -16.62
N VAL A 392 -18.79 -16.13 -15.64
CA VAL A 392 -18.28 -17.08 -14.65
C VAL A 392 -19.37 -17.43 -13.63
N THR A 393 -19.46 -18.73 -13.34
CA THR A 393 -20.43 -19.30 -12.38
C THR A 393 -19.75 -19.89 -11.13
N THR A 394 -18.45 -20.11 -11.18
CA THR A 394 -17.66 -20.64 -10.06
C THR A 394 -16.23 -20.09 -10.09
N THR A 395 -15.78 -19.60 -8.94
CA THR A 395 -14.41 -19.17 -8.64
C THR A 395 -13.78 -20.03 -7.53
N GLU A 396 -14.34 -21.23 -7.31
CA GLU A 396 -13.91 -22.15 -6.25
C GLU A 396 -12.38 -22.32 -6.23
N LYS A 397 -11.76 -21.99 -5.09
CA LYS A 397 -10.31 -22.14 -4.86
C LYS A 397 -9.42 -21.43 -5.88
N MET A 398 -9.91 -20.41 -6.59
CA MET A 398 -9.17 -19.76 -7.67
C MET A 398 -7.78 -19.27 -7.23
N PHE A 399 -7.68 -18.63 -6.05
CA PHE A 399 -6.44 -18.11 -5.45
C PHE A 399 -6.07 -18.82 -4.15
N LYS A 400 -6.54 -20.05 -3.93
CA LYS A 400 -6.24 -20.79 -2.71
C LYS A 400 -4.73 -21.08 -2.61
N PHE A 401 -4.12 -20.62 -1.51
CA PHE A 401 -2.68 -20.59 -1.24
C PHE A 401 -1.85 -19.70 -2.19
N ALA A 402 -2.46 -18.67 -2.78
CA ALA A 402 -1.74 -17.59 -3.47
C ALA A 402 -1.43 -16.47 -2.47
N GLU A 403 -0.40 -16.70 -1.66
CA GLU A 403 -0.04 -15.87 -0.49
C GLU A 403 0.20 -14.40 -0.87
N ASP A 404 0.94 -14.14 -1.96
CA ASP A 404 1.33 -12.80 -2.43
C ASP A 404 0.24 -12.11 -3.29
N PHE A 405 -0.91 -12.75 -3.55
CA PHE A 405 -1.92 -12.22 -4.47
C PHE A 405 -2.67 -11.04 -3.87
N ASN A 406 -2.57 -9.86 -4.50
CA ASN A 406 -3.20 -8.63 -4.06
C ASN A 406 -3.52 -7.67 -5.24
N GLN A 407 -3.89 -8.20 -6.41
CA GLN A 407 -4.25 -7.39 -7.59
C GLN A 407 -5.68 -6.83 -7.50
N ASP A 408 -5.91 -5.63 -8.06
CA ASP A 408 -7.23 -4.99 -8.09
C ASP A 408 -8.23 -5.82 -8.95
N LEU A 409 -9.35 -6.21 -8.33
CA LEU A 409 -10.44 -6.95 -8.94
C LEU A 409 -11.77 -6.18 -8.89
N SER A 410 -11.75 -4.88 -8.57
CA SER A 410 -12.94 -4.05 -8.40
C SER A 410 -13.81 -3.93 -9.67
N GLY A 411 -13.18 -4.10 -10.85
CA GLY A 411 -13.83 -4.07 -12.17
C GLY A 411 -14.51 -5.38 -12.60
N TRP A 412 -14.36 -6.46 -11.83
CA TRP A 412 -14.91 -7.78 -12.18
C TRP A 412 -16.45 -7.84 -12.01
N ASP A 413 -17.15 -8.24 -13.07
CA ASP A 413 -18.60 -8.55 -13.00
C ASP A 413 -18.84 -9.97 -12.47
N VAL A 414 -18.95 -10.11 -11.15
CA VAL A 414 -19.20 -11.40 -10.49
C VAL A 414 -20.70 -11.75 -10.34
N SER A 415 -21.60 -11.00 -10.98
CA SER A 415 -23.07 -11.12 -10.78
C SER A 415 -23.65 -12.51 -11.12
N ASN A 416 -22.95 -13.31 -11.92
CA ASN A 416 -23.32 -14.66 -12.30
C ASN A 416 -22.65 -15.77 -11.47
N VAL A 417 -21.73 -15.42 -10.55
CA VAL A 417 -21.01 -16.39 -9.72
C VAL A 417 -21.96 -16.99 -8.67
N VAL A 418 -21.94 -18.32 -8.55
CA VAL A 418 -22.78 -19.10 -7.63
C VAL A 418 -21.95 -19.72 -6.50
N TYR A 419 -20.69 -20.07 -6.77
CA TYR A 419 -19.77 -20.71 -5.82
C TYR A 419 -18.47 -19.90 -5.71
N MET A 420 -18.18 -19.38 -4.51
CA MET A 420 -16.97 -18.63 -4.17
C MET A 420 -16.15 -19.33 -3.07
N ASN A 421 -16.46 -20.59 -2.78
CA ASN A 421 -15.84 -21.31 -1.68
C ASN A 421 -14.32 -21.40 -1.84
N GLU A 422 -13.63 -21.06 -0.76
CA GLU A 422 -12.17 -21.05 -0.62
C GLU A 422 -11.43 -20.19 -1.66
N MET A 423 -12.07 -19.21 -2.29
CA MET A 423 -11.47 -18.41 -3.37
C MET A 423 -10.13 -17.76 -2.95
N PHE A 424 -10.05 -17.16 -1.75
CA PHE A 424 -8.87 -16.51 -1.17
C PHE A 424 -8.34 -17.23 0.07
N TYR A 425 -8.55 -18.55 0.16
CA TYR A 425 -8.08 -19.37 1.28
C TYR A 425 -6.54 -19.34 1.35
N TYR A 426 -5.96 -18.80 2.42
CA TYR A 426 -4.52 -18.52 2.60
C TYR A 426 -3.91 -17.57 1.54
N ALA A 427 -4.70 -16.65 0.99
CA ALA A 427 -4.15 -15.49 0.29
C ALA A 427 -3.85 -14.40 1.33
N THR A 428 -2.67 -14.46 1.95
CA THR A 428 -2.35 -13.70 3.16
C THR A 428 -2.32 -12.20 2.93
N ASP A 429 -1.86 -11.77 1.75
CA ASP A 429 -1.64 -10.37 1.40
C ASP A 429 -2.88 -9.74 0.74
N PHE A 430 -3.90 -10.55 0.41
CA PHE A 430 -5.09 -10.06 -0.28
C PHE A 430 -5.90 -9.10 0.60
N ASN A 431 -5.98 -7.84 0.18
CA ASN A 431 -6.73 -6.79 0.85
C ASN A 431 -7.30 -5.74 -0.13
N GLN A 432 -7.61 -6.14 -1.37
CA GLN A 432 -8.18 -5.22 -2.36
C GLN A 432 -9.67 -4.96 -2.16
N ASP A 433 -10.12 -3.76 -2.52
CA ASP A 433 -11.53 -3.36 -2.42
C ASP A 433 -12.40 -4.17 -3.39
N ILE A 434 -13.38 -4.88 -2.80
CA ILE A 434 -14.37 -5.71 -3.48
C ILE A 434 -15.79 -5.37 -3.01
N GLU A 435 -15.99 -4.19 -2.41
CA GLU A 435 -17.31 -3.70 -2.00
C GLU A 435 -18.24 -3.55 -3.22
N SER A 436 -17.71 -3.30 -4.41
CA SER A 436 -18.50 -3.12 -5.64
C SER A 436 -19.16 -4.40 -6.18
N TRP A 437 -18.74 -5.58 -5.70
CA TRP A 437 -19.18 -6.87 -6.25
C TRP A 437 -20.66 -7.18 -6.00
N ASP A 438 -21.39 -7.54 -7.07
CA ASP A 438 -22.75 -8.10 -6.95
C ASP A 438 -22.69 -9.59 -6.60
N VAL A 439 -22.68 -9.91 -5.31
CA VAL A 439 -22.69 -11.30 -4.81
C VAL A 439 -24.10 -11.89 -4.65
N SER A 440 -25.15 -11.23 -5.16
CA SER A 440 -26.55 -11.63 -4.92
C SER A 440 -26.92 -13.00 -5.49
N SER A 441 -26.09 -13.58 -6.36
CA SER A 441 -26.25 -14.92 -6.92
C SER A 441 -25.53 -16.02 -6.15
N VAL A 442 -24.63 -15.67 -5.24
CA VAL A 442 -23.76 -16.61 -4.52
C VAL A 442 -24.56 -17.44 -3.52
N THR A 443 -24.23 -18.73 -3.41
CA THR A 443 -24.88 -19.67 -2.49
C THR A 443 -23.91 -20.34 -1.51
N ASP A 444 -22.60 -20.30 -1.81
CA ASP A 444 -21.53 -20.93 -1.05
C ASP A 444 -20.30 -20.01 -0.95
N MET A 445 -19.95 -19.65 0.29
CA MET A 445 -18.78 -18.84 0.65
C MET A 445 -17.91 -19.57 1.70
N GLU A 446 -17.98 -20.90 1.77
CA GLU A 446 -17.16 -21.70 2.70
C GLU A 446 -15.68 -21.31 2.57
N GLY A 447 -15.07 -20.86 3.67
CA GLY A 447 -13.64 -20.58 3.75
C GLY A 447 -13.12 -19.52 2.79
N MET A 448 -13.98 -18.64 2.25
CA MET A 448 -13.60 -17.68 1.21
C MET A 448 -12.35 -16.86 1.57
N PHE A 449 -12.23 -16.38 2.81
CA PHE A 449 -11.10 -15.60 3.34
C PHE A 449 -10.38 -16.33 4.51
N PHE A 450 -10.42 -17.66 4.52
CA PHE A 450 -9.75 -18.45 5.56
C PHE A 450 -8.25 -18.13 5.55
N ALA A 451 -7.72 -17.61 6.66
CA ALA A 451 -6.32 -17.21 6.84
C ALA A 451 -5.82 -16.16 5.82
N ALA A 452 -6.72 -15.37 5.24
CA ALA A 452 -6.36 -14.13 4.56
C ALA A 452 -6.09 -13.06 5.62
N THR A 453 -4.84 -13.01 6.10
CA THR A 453 -4.48 -12.31 7.34
C THR A 453 -4.58 -10.81 7.23
N ASP A 454 -4.37 -10.23 6.06
CA ASP A 454 -4.40 -8.79 5.82
C ASP A 454 -5.78 -8.26 5.41
N PHE A 455 -6.68 -9.16 4.98
CA PHE A 455 -8.01 -8.80 4.53
C PHE A 455 -8.83 -8.06 5.60
N ASN A 456 -9.21 -6.82 5.32
CA ASN A 456 -9.95 -5.94 6.22
C ASN A 456 -10.86 -4.93 5.47
N GLN A 457 -11.49 -5.37 4.38
CA GLN A 457 -12.39 -4.52 3.60
C GLN A 457 -13.83 -4.53 4.12
N ASP A 458 -14.52 -3.41 3.96
CA ASP A 458 -15.95 -3.28 4.26
C ASP A 458 -16.80 -4.01 3.21
N LEU A 459 -17.81 -4.77 3.64
CA LEU A 459 -18.65 -5.61 2.77
C LEU A 459 -20.15 -5.31 2.95
N VAL A 460 -20.47 -4.05 3.29
CA VAL A 460 -21.83 -3.63 3.66
C VAL A 460 -22.82 -3.68 2.48
N SER A 461 -22.32 -3.55 1.25
CA SER A 461 -23.11 -3.61 0.01
C SER A 461 -23.52 -5.04 -0.40
N TRP A 462 -22.86 -6.06 0.15
CA TRP A 462 -23.04 -7.44 -0.29
C TRP A 462 -24.43 -8.00 0.08
N ASP A 463 -25.20 -8.40 -0.93
CA ASP A 463 -26.45 -9.14 -0.74
C ASP A 463 -26.17 -10.65 -0.58
N ILE A 464 -26.02 -11.10 0.66
CA ILE A 464 -25.80 -12.52 0.97
C ILE A 464 -27.11 -13.32 1.18
N SER A 465 -28.28 -12.78 0.82
CA SER A 465 -29.58 -13.39 1.17
C SER A 465 -29.83 -14.79 0.58
N LYS A 466 -28.99 -15.25 -0.36
CA LYS A 466 -29.02 -16.60 -0.93
C LYS A 466 -27.92 -17.53 -0.42
N VAL A 467 -26.95 -17.00 0.34
CA VAL A 467 -25.82 -17.78 0.86
C VAL A 467 -26.32 -18.75 1.93
N THR A 468 -25.91 -20.01 1.81
CA THR A 468 -26.29 -21.08 2.76
C THR A 468 -25.12 -21.61 3.57
N ASP A 469 -23.89 -21.42 3.08
CA ASP A 469 -22.65 -21.87 3.68
C ASP A 469 -21.66 -20.70 3.85
N THR A 470 -21.30 -20.40 5.10
CA THR A 470 -20.30 -19.38 5.48
C THR A 470 -19.23 -19.98 6.41
N ASN A 471 -19.11 -21.31 6.41
CA ASN A 471 -18.23 -22.03 7.31
C ASN A 471 -16.79 -21.53 7.19
N GLY A 472 -16.19 -21.14 8.31
CA GLY A 472 -14.80 -20.70 8.36
C GLY A 472 -14.46 -19.54 7.41
N MET A 473 -15.45 -18.75 6.96
CA MET A 473 -15.24 -17.71 5.95
C MET A 473 -14.11 -16.75 6.35
N PHE A 474 -14.00 -16.38 7.63
CA PHE A 474 -12.96 -15.51 8.19
C PHE A 474 -12.10 -16.24 9.25
N TYR A 475 -11.99 -17.56 9.17
CA TYR A 475 -11.14 -18.33 10.09
C TYR A 475 -9.69 -17.82 9.98
N ALA A 476 -9.11 -17.37 11.09
CA ALA A 476 -7.76 -16.82 11.18
C ALA A 476 -7.49 -15.61 10.26
N ALA A 477 -8.53 -14.92 9.80
CA ALA A 477 -8.39 -13.60 9.16
C ALA A 477 -8.13 -12.57 10.26
N THR A 478 -6.88 -12.47 10.71
CA THR A 478 -6.51 -11.80 11.96
C THR A 478 -6.77 -10.30 11.94
N SER A 479 -6.68 -9.65 10.78
CA SER A 479 -6.93 -8.21 10.61
C SER A 479 -8.40 -7.89 10.35
N PHE A 480 -9.22 -8.88 9.99
CA PHE A 480 -10.59 -8.64 9.54
C PHE A 480 -11.47 -8.00 10.62
N ASN A 481 -11.98 -6.82 10.31
CA ASN A 481 -12.96 -6.06 11.07
C ASN A 481 -13.81 -5.17 10.16
N GLY A 482 -14.01 -5.54 8.89
CA GLY A 482 -14.87 -4.81 7.95
C GLY A 482 -16.37 -4.97 8.24
N ASP A 483 -17.16 -3.95 7.94
CA ASP A 483 -18.60 -3.91 8.25
C ASP A 483 -19.40 -4.97 7.48
N ILE A 484 -20.10 -5.83 8.24
CA ILE A 484 -20.99 -6.91 7.77
C ILE A 484 -22.36 -6.87 8.49
N SER A 485 -22.69 -5.72 9.09
CA SER A 485 -23.87 -5.55 9.95
C SER A 485 -25.20 -5.67 9.19
N HIS A 486 -25.22 -5.36 7.89
CA HIS A 486 -26.42 -5.32 7.05
C HIS A 486 -26.78 -6.64 6.38
N TRP A 487 -25.95 -7.67 6.54
CA TRP A 487 -26.14 -8.96 5.90
C TRP A 487 -27.44 -9.66 6.33
N ASP A 488 -28.24 -10.06 5.34
CA ASP A 488 -29.41 -10.93 5.54
C ASP A 488 -28.95 -12.39 5.64
N THR A 489 -28.68 -12.83 6.88
CA THR A 489 -28.23 -14.19 7.19
C THR A 489 -29.36 -15.22 7.26
N SER A 490 -30.61 -14.86 6.94
CA SER A 490 -31.76 -15.75 7.13
C SER A 490 -31.72 -17.02 6.27
N SER A 491 -30.90 -17.09 5.21
CA SER A 491 -30.69 -18.32 4.42
C SER A 491 -29.50 -19.16 4.90
N VAL A 492 -28.66 -18.64 5.80
CA VAL A 492 -27.43 -19.30 6.23
C VAL A 492 -27.76 -20.48 7.15
N THR A 493 -27.24 -21.65 6.79
CA THR A 493 -27.43 -22.90 7.55
C THR A 493 -26.16 -23.39 8.24
N LYS A 494 -24.99 -22.92 7.80
CA LYS A 494 -23.68 -23.36 8.29
C LYS A 494 -22.82 -22.14 8.64
N LEU A 495 -22.48 -22.03 9.92
CA LEU A 495 -21.76 -20.90 10.55
C LEU A 495 -20.56 -21.37 11.40
N ASN A 496 -20.13 -22.63 11.26
CA ASN A 496 -19.08 -23.18 12.11
C ASN A 496 -17.76 -22.44 11.90
N SER A 497 -17.08 -22.11 13.00
CA SER A 497 -15.76 -21.49 13.00
C SER A 497 -15.61 -20.23 12.14
N MET A 498 -16.69 -19.52 11.82
CA MET A 498 -16.67 -18.38 10.88
C MET A 498 -15.62 -17.31 11.27
N PHE A 499 -15.47 -17.01 12.55
CA PHE A 499 -14.52 -16.03 13.10
C PHE A 499 -13.48 -16.68 14.04
N TYR A 500 -13.21 -17.97 13.88
CA TYR A 500 -12.20 -18.66 14.69
C TYR A 500 -10.85 -17.95 14.51
N ALA A 501 -10.22 -17.48 15.59
CA ALA A 501 -8.96 -16.75 15.62
C ALA A 501 -8.93 -15.45 14.77
N ALA A 502 -10.10 -14.89 14.42
CA ALA A 502 -10.21 -13.55 13.85
C ALA A 502 -10.03 -12.51 14.96
N SER A 503 -8.79 -12.31 15.41
CA SER A 503 -8.47 -11.59 16.65
C SER A 503 -8.94 -10.13 16.67
N SER A 504 -9.01 -9.47 15.51
CA SER A 504 -9.44 -8.07 15.41
C SER A 504 -10.95 -7.88 15.30
N PHE A 505 -11.70 -8.95 14.98
CA PHE A 505 -13.11 -8.85 14.66
C PHE A 505 -13.96 -8.41 15.86
N ASN A 506 -14.71 -7.31 15.69
CA ASN A 506 -15.62 -6.78 16.70
C ASN A 506 -16.79 -5.98 16.06
N GLN A 507 -17.26 -6.36 14.88
CA GLN A 507 -18.36 -5.68 14.18
C GLN A 507 -19.75 -6.10 14.69
N ASP A 508 -20.70 -5.16 14.68
CA ASP A 508 -22.07 -5.38 15.16
C ASP A 508 -22.82 -6.35 14.24
N ILE A 509 -23.08 -7.55 14.77
CA ILE A 509 -23.83 -8.62 14.11
C ILE A 509 -25.12 -8.95 14.88
N SER A 510 -25.59 -8.05 15.73
CA SER A 510 -26.80 -8.22 16.54
C SER A 510 -28.06 -8.43 15.69
N GLY A 511 -28.06 -7.92 14.45
CA GLY A 511 -29.17 -8.01 13.50
C GLY A 511 -29.29 -9.33 12.72
N TRP A 512 -28.32 -10.24 12.86
CA TRP A 512 -28.31 -11.48 12.09
C TRP A 512 -29.44 -12.44 12.50
N ASP A 513 -30.06 -13.08 11.50
CA ASP A 513 -31.04 -14.17 11.70
C ASP A 513 -30.32 -15.52 11.61
N VAL A 514 -30.03 -16.09 12.78
CA VAL A 514 -29.35 -17.38 12.90
C VAL A 514 -30.30 -18.55 13.14
N SER A 515 -31.61 -18.33 13.02
CA SER A 515 -32.63 -19.34 13.35
C SER A 515 -32.61 -20.58 12.44
N ASN A 516 -32.01 -20.48 11.25
CA ASN A 516 -31.92 -21.56 10.27
C ASN A 516 -30.61 -22.38 10.34
N VAL A 517 -29.70 -22.07 11.26
CA VAL A 517 -28.45 -22.83 11.44
C VAL A 517 -28.77 -24.25 11.92
N ASP A 518 -28.33 -25.26 11.15
CA ASP A 518 -28.64 -26.66 11.44
C ASP A 518 -27.58 -27.35 12.33
N ASP A 519 -28.00 -28.45 12.97
CA ASP A 519 -27.26 -29.17 14.03
C ASP A 519 -25.88 -29.68 13.61
N TRP A 520 -25.76 -30.25 12.40
CA TRP A 520 -24.57 -31.01 12.01
C TRP A 520 -23.36 -30.11 11.74
N TYR A 521 -23.60 -28.86 11.31
CA TYR A 521 -22.59 -27.85 10.98
C TYR A 521 -22.80 -26.57 11.80
N GLY A 522 -23.29 -26.71 13.05
CA GLY A 522 -23.73 -25.62 13.92
C GLY A 522 -22.67 -24.60 14.32
N MET A 523 -22.93 -23.76 15.33
CA MET A 523 -22.03 -22.65 15.72
C MET A 523 -20.80 -23.07 16.53
N ASN A 524 -20.26 -24.28 16.32
CA ASN A 524 -19.08 -24.70 17.05
C ASN A 524 -17.89 -23.79 16.71
N SER A 525 -17.23 -23.32 17.75
CA SER A 525 -15.99 -22.54 17.68
C SER A 525 -16.12 -21.25 16.85
N MET A 526 -17.32 -20.72 16.67
CA MET A 526 -17.60 -19.54 15.83
C MET A 526 -16.72 -18.34 16.18
N PHE A 527 -16.51 -18.04 17.46
CA PHE A 527 -15.65 -16.96 17.97
C PHE A 527 -14.47 -17.50 18.81
N TYR A 528 -14.06 -18.75 18.59
CA TYR A 528 -12.93 -19.33 19.31
C TYR A 528 -11.68 -18.49 19.03
N GLY A 529 -11.08 -17.84 20.02
CA GLY A 529 -9.89 -16.99 19.87
C GLY A 529 -10.15 -15.66 19.15
N ALA A 530 -11.40 -15.25 18.94
CA ALA A 530 -11.73 -13.90 18.48
C ALA A 530 -11.54 -12.92 19.66
N GLU A 531 -10.29 -12.56 19.94
CA GLU A 531 -9.90 -11.91 21.21
C GLU A 531 -10.65 -10.60 21.47
N ASN A 532 -10.91 -9.80 20.43
CA ASN A 532 -11.58 -8.50 20.56
C ASN A 532 -13.12 -8.55 20.49
N PHE A 533 -13.73 -9.69 20.16
CA PHE A 533 -15.17 -9.75 19.93
C PHE A 533 -15.97 -9.53 21.23
N ASN A 534 -16.82 -8.50 21.24
CA ASN A 534 -17.64 -8.14 22.40
C ASN A 534 -18.97 -7.46 22.01
N GLN A 535 -19.59 -7.89 20.91
CA GLN A 535 -20.86 -7.31 20.45
C GLN A 535 -22.08 -8.03 21.04
N ASP A 536 -23.15 -7.28 21.30
CA ASP A 536 -24.38 -7.79 21.91
C ASP A 536 -25.17 -8.65 20.92
N ILE A 537 -25.05 -9.97 21.07
CA ILE A 537 -25.77 -10.99 20.29
C ILE A 537 -26.90 -11.65 21.11
N SER A 538 -27.35 -11.00 22.19
CA SER A 538 -28.39 -11.53 23.09
C SER A 538 -29.74 -11.79 22.41
N GLN A 539 -29.97 -11.17 21.24
CA GLN A 539 -31.23 -11.27 20.47
C GLN A 539 -31.27 -12.43 19.48
N TRP A 540 -30.17 -13.15 19.29
CA TRP A 540 -30.11 -14.31 18.40
C TRP A 540 -31.04 -15.45 18.85
N ASP A 541 -31.80 -16.00 17.91
CA ASP A 541 -32.56 -17.23 18.14
C ASP A 541 -31.69 -18.46 17.90
N VAL A 542 -31.07 -18.94 18.98
CA VAL A 542 -30.19 -20.12 18.95
C VAL A 542 -30.90 -21.44 19.29
N SER A 543 -32.24 -21.45 19.33
CA SER A 543 -33.02 -22.61 19.80
C SER A 543 -32.85 -23.88 18.95
N ASN A 544 -32.39 -23.73 17.70
CA ASN A 544 -32.08 -24.83 16.78
C ASN A 544 -30.60 -25.26 16.82
N VAL A 545 -29.74 -24.55 17.56
CA VAL A 545 -28.29 -24.78 17.59
C VAL A 545 -27.93 -25.84 18.63
N ASN A 546 -27.51 -27.00 18.14
CA ASN A 546 -27.27 -28.17 18.97
C ASN A 546 -25.80 -28.32 19.44
N ASN A 547 -24.84 -27.69 18.77
CA ASN A 547 -23.42 -27.75 19.10
C ASN A 547 -22.81 -26.34 19.17
N MET A 548 -22.44 -25.90 20.37
CA MET A 548 -21.78 -24.62 20.67
C MET A 548 -20.40 -24.84 21.30
N TYR A 549 -19.77 -25.99 21.01
CA TYR A 549 -18.43 -26.30 21.53
C TYR A 549 -17.46 -25.16 21.29
N GLY A 550 -16.85 -24.66 22.38
CA GLY A 550 -15.85 -23.59 22.32
C GLY A 550 -16.29 -22.31 21.61
N MET A 551 -17.59 -21.99 21.59
CA MET A 551 -18.12 -20.84 20.84
C MET A 551 -17.39 -19.53 21.13
N PHE A 552 -17.04 -19.25 22.39
CA PHE A 552 -16.27 -18.09 22.86
C PHE A 552 -14.97 -18.49 23.56
N TYR A 553 -14.45 -19.68 23.30
CA TYR A 553 -13.20 -20.12 23.93
C TYR A 553 -12.07 -19.13 23.59
N ASN A 554 -11.34 -18.60 24.58
CA ASN A 554 -10.33 -17.55 24.41
C ASN A 554 -10.83 -16.25 23.72
N ALA A 555 -12.13 -15.99 23.65
CA ALA A 555 -12.64 -14.66 23.30
C ALA A 555 -12.46 -13.71 24.49
N ARG A 556 -11.22 -13.24 24.71
CA ARG A 556 -10.78 -12.63 25.97
C ARG A 556 -11.63 -11.44 26.40
N ASN A 557 -12.04 -10.59 25.46
CA ASN A 557 -12.80 -9.36 25.74
C ASN A 557 -14.32 -9.58 25.77
N PHE A 558 -14.80 -10.81 25.57
CA PHE A 558 -16.23 -11.09 25.51
C PHE A 558 -16.90 -10.90 26.88
N ASN A 559 -17.85 -9.97 26.96
CA ASN A 559 -18.56 -9.63 28.20
C ASN A 559 -20.02 -9.22 27.94
N GLN A 560 -20.79 -10.10 27.30
CA GLN A 560 -22.21 -9.86 27.01
C GLN A 560 -23.13 -10.78 27.81
N ASP A 561 -24.34 -10.30 28.08
CA ASP A 561 -25.40 -11.07 28.72
C ASP A 561 -26.16 -11.92 27.69
N LEU A 562 -25.97 -13.23 27.75
CA LEU A 562 -26.63 -14.20 26.87
C LEU A 562 -27.80 -14.94 27.54
N SER A 563 -28.30 -14.46 28.70
CA SER A 563 -29.34 -15.15 29.47
C SER A 563 -30.63 -15.40 28.69
N ASN A 564 -30.87 -14.65 27.61
CA ASN A 564 -32.06 -14.79 26.76
C ASN A 564 -32.00 -15.94 25.76
N TRP A 565 -30.84 -16.56 25.57
CA TRP A 565 -30.69 -17.68 24.64
C TRP A 565 -31.38 -18.95 25.16
N ASP A 566 -32.16 -19.61 24.30
CA ASP A 566 -32.70 -20.94 24.58
C ASP A 566 -31.69 -22.03 24.19
N VAL A 567 -30.89 -22.45 25.15
CA VAL A 567 -29.93 -23.55 24.97
C VAL A 567 -30.51 -24.92 25.31
N SER A 568 -31.81 -25.08 25.56
CA SER A 568 -32.37 -26.35 26.06
C SER A 568 -32.20 -27.53 25.09
N GLY A 569 -32.09 -27.25 23.79
CA GLY A 569 -31.81 -28.24 22.74
C GLY A 569 -30.33 -28.60 22.58
N SER A 570 -29.41 -27.78 23.11
CA SER A 570 -27.97 -27.94 22.87
C SER A 570 -27.40 -29.19 23.53
N THR A 571 -26.70 -30.01 22.74
CA THR A 571 -26.09 -31.27 23.16
C THR A 571 -24.61 -31.15 23.51
N ASN A 572 -23.97 -30.04 23.16
CA ASN A 572 -22.56 -29.80 23.43
C ASN A 572 -22.29 -28.31 23.72
N LEU A 573 -22.09 -27.99 24.99
CA LEU A 573 -21.72 -26.67 25.50
C LEU A 573 -20.29 -26.65 26.08
N ASN A 574 -19.50 -27.70 25.82
CA ASN A 574 -18.16 -27.82 26.40
C ASN A 574 -17.28 -26.65 25.96
N ASP A 575 -16.51 -26.14 26.90
CA ASP A 575 -15.49 -25.09 26.73
C ASP A 575 -16.01 -23.78 26.12
N MET A 576 -17.33 -23.58 26.06
CA MET A 576 -18.01 -22.41 25.45
C MET A 576 -17.46 -21.05 25.91
N PHE A 577 -17.11 -20.89 27.19
CA PHE A 577 -16.63 -19.65 27.81
C PHE A 577 -15.23 -19.79 28.43
N GLU A 578 -14.51 -20.89 28.20
CA GLU A 578 -13.17 -21.06 28.75
C GLU A 578 -12.20 -20.02 28.16
N GLY A 579 -11.47 -19.26 28.98
CA GLY A 579 -10.59 -18.19 28.53
C GLY A 579 -11.28 -16.86 28.18
N THR A 580 -12.55 -16.67 28.57
CA THR A 580 -13.23 -15.36 28.53
C THR A 580 -12.84 -14.52 29.75
N ASP A 581 -11.68 -13.86 29.65
CA ASP A 581 -11.06 -13.15 30.78
C ASP A 581 -11.92 -11.98 31.32
N ASP A 582 -12.61 -11.26 30.44
CA ASP A 582 -13.42 -10.08 30.78
C ASP A 582 -14.89 -10.40 31.12
N LEU A 583 -15.33 -11.65 31.04
CA LEU A 583 -16.71 -12.02 31.33
C LEU A 583 -17.02 -11.76 32.81
N SER A 584 -17.83 -10.73 33.06
CA SER A 584 -18.12 -10.25 34.41
C SER A 584 -18.92 -11.25 35.23
N ASP A 585 -18.74 -11.21 36.55
CA ASP A 585 -19.49 -12.08 37.49
C ASP A 585 -21.02 -11.89 37.37
N SER A 586 -21.47 -10.67 37.04
CA SER A 586 -22.89 -10.38 36.78
C SER A 586 -23.40 -11.17 35.57
N ASN A 587 -22.69 -11.11 34.44
CA ASN A 587 -23.07 -11.84 33.24
C ASN A 587 -22.94 -13.36 33.43
N LYS A 588 -21.90 -13.83 34.12
CA LYS A 588 -21.77 -15.25 34.52
C LYS A 588 -23.00 -15.69 35.31
N CYS A 589 -23.48 -14.88 36.25
CA CYS A 589 -24.65 -15.26 37.02
C CYS A 589 -25.94 -15.33 36.17
N GLU A 590 -26.23 -14.32 35.36
CA GLU A 590 -27.42 -14.31 34.51
C GLU A 590 -27.42 -15.47 33.50
N ILE A 591 -26.27 -15.75 32.87
CA ILE A 591 -26.07 -16.91 31.99
C ILE A 591 -26.27 -18.21 32.76
N HIS A 592 -25.66 -18.36 33.94
CA HIS A 592 -25.78 -19.57 34.75
C HIS A 592 -27.25 -19.86 35.14
N ASN A 593 -27.98 -18.83 35.57
CA ASN A 593 -29.40 -18.95 35.94
C ASN A 593 -30.26 -19.44 34.78
N SER A 594 -29.91 -19.08 33.54
CA SER A 594 -30.63 -19.51 32.33
C SER A 594 -30.18 -20.90 31.86
N PHE A 595 -28.87 -21.14 31.76
CA PHE A 595 -28.31 -22.30 31.07
C PHE A 595 -28.17 -23.55 31.96
N SER A 596 -28.14 -23.40 33.28
CA SER A 596 -27.93 -24.51 34.25
C SER A 596 -28.99 -25.61 34.22
N SER A 597 -30.12 -25.39 33.55
CA SER A 597 -31.15 -26.40 33.33
C SER A 597 -30.83 -27.40 32.20
N ASN A 598 -29.85 -27.11 31.35
CA ASN A 598 -29.36 -28.02 30.33
C ASN A 598 -28.39 -29.05 30.95
N ASP A 599 -28.64 -30.34 30.74
CA ASP A 599 -27.82 -31.46 31.24
C ASP A 599 -26.35 -31.43 30.75
N ASN A 600 -26.06 -30.68 29.68
CA ASN A 600 -24.72 -30.50 29.10
C ASN A 600 -24.01 -29.22 29.57
N TRP A 601 -24.63 -28.43 30.45
CA TRP A 601 -23.99 -27.29 31.10
C TRP A 601 -22.89 -27.77 32.06
N ASN A 602 -21.64 -27.34 31.83
CA ASN A 602 -20.46 -27.86 32.54
C ASN A 602 -19.76 -26.83 33.45
N TYR A 603 -20.34 -25.64 33.65
CA TYR A 603 -19.76 -24.59 34.51
C TYR A 603 -20.42 -24.57 35.90
N ASP A 604 -19.60 -24.63 36.95
CA ASP A 604 -20.03 -24.43 38.33
C ASP A 604 -19.89 -22.93 38.67
N TRP A 605 -20.93 -22.16 38.35
CA TRP A 605 -20.96 -20.70 38.50
C TRP A 605 -21.89 -20.23 39.62
N ASP A 606 -22.35 -21.14 40.49
CA ASP A 606 -23.18 -20.83 41.66
C ASP A 606 -22.54 -19.76 42.56
N GLU A 607 -21.20 -19.71 42.62
CA GLU A 607 -20.45 -18.75 43.45
C GLU A 607 -20.64 -17.29 43.01
N TYR A 608 -20.84 -17.04 41.71
CA TYR A 608 -21.03 -15.72 41.14
C TYR A 608 -22.47 -15.19 41.35
N CYS A 609 -23.40 -16.06 41.76
CA CYS A 609 -24.82 -15.75 41.95
C CYS A 609 -25.24 -15.43 43.40
N SER A 610 -24.29 -15.15 44.29
CA SER A 610 -24.61 -14.91 45.70
C SER A 610 -25.10 -13.49 45.99
N ASP A 611 -26.20 -13.39 46.74
CA ASP A 611 -26.84 -12.13 47.18
C ASP A 611 -25.90 -11.25 48.01
N ASP A 612 -25.68 -10.00 47.59
CA ASP A 612 -25.24 -8.89 48.45
C ASP A 612 -26.46 -8.10 48.98
#